data_AF-A0A1Y3RA65-F1
#
_entry.id   AF-A0A1Y3RA65-F1
#
_cell.length_a   1.000
_cell.length_b   1.000
_cell.length_c   1.000
_cell.angle_alpha   90.00
_cell.angle_beta   90.00
_cell.angle_gamma   90.00
#
_symmetry.space_group_name_H-M   'P 1'
#
loop_
_entity.id
_entity.type
_entity.pdbx_description
1 polymer ?
#
loop_
_entity_poly.entity_id
_entity_poly.type
_entity_poly.pdbx_seq_one_letter_code
_entity_poly.pdbx_strand_id
1 'polypeptide(L)'
;MGWALLHEHPTGLPAGKTTPVVFQEDEDGMVTATPEYLEEFFPTLTCIDFRTTIKTSDNIDDYLVDSFQMATLVSSRGAQNAVGERGMYNAGSDSNNRVALMIFDDNTHLMGYFIGSPTNLGGGKWQMDVVNCDYDFTHLYEAELAAFEGNWEEDFSTYIPPEEIESSGAVWFLNGYNTGRGPVLREDDAQIYALWHTLHGPEPGRQCREIQRLEEFLPNEGRWMCYLLLDRDYNLLGYTMLDYQGNGG
;
A
#
# COMPACT_ATOMS: atom_id res chain seq x y z
N MET A 1 12.05 -23.42 -9.40
CA MET A 1 10.80 -23.92 -10.03
C MET A 1 9.86 -22.74 -10.07
N GLY A 2 9.32 -22.41 -11.25
CA GLY A 2 8.48 -21.22 -11.40
C GLY A 2 7.15 -21.41 -10.69
N TRP A 3 6.82 -20.49 -9.80
CA TRP A 3 5.51 -20.38 -9.17
C TRP A 3 4.55 -19.77 -10.19
N ALA A 4 3.88 -20.63 -10.96
CA ALA A 4 2.68 -20.23 -11.68
C ALA A 4 1.52 -20.38 -10.69
N LEU A 5 1.12 -19.27 -10.06
CA LEU A 5 -0.18 -19.18 -9.40
C LEU A 5 -1.25 -19.43 -10.47
N LEU A 6 -1.92 -20.57 -10.36
CA LEU A 6 -3.08 -20.94 -11.16
C LEU A 6 -4.25 -20.02 -10.77
N HIS A 7 -4.50 -18.96 -11.55
CA HIS A 7 -5.79 -18.29 -11.56
C HIS A 7 -6.52 -18.61 -12.87
N GLU A 8 -7.54 -19.45 -12.81
CA GLU A 8 -8.64 -19.39 -13.75
C GLU A 8 -9.65 -18.39 -13.18
N HIS A 9 -9.62 -17.12 -13.64
CA HIS A 9 -10.75 -16.23 -13.91
C HIS A 9 -10.20 -14.80 -14.17
N PRO A 10 -10.57 -14.12 -15.28
CA PRO A 10 -10.30 -12.70 -15.40
C PRO A 10 -11.35 -11.95 -14.58
N THR A 11 -10.97 -11.43 -13.42
CA THR A 11 -11.75 -10.40 -12.73
C THR A 11 -11.41 -9.08 -13.39
N GLY A 12 -12.32 -8.55 -14.20
CA GLY A 12 -12.22 -7.17 -14.68
C GLY A 12 -12.56 -6.19 -13.56
N LEU A 13 -12.48 -4.91 -13.84
CA LEU A 13 -13.03 -3.87 -12.97
C LEU A 13 -14.55 -4.08 -12.75
N PRO A 14 -15.04 -4.21 -11.50
CA PRO A 14 -16.46 -4.39 -11.21
C PRO A 14 -17.30 -3.24 -11.75
N ALA A 15 -18.30 -3.54 -12.57
CA ALA A 15 -19.18 -2.53 -13.13
C ALA A 15 -20.19 -2.02 -12.08
N GLY A 16 -20.51 -0.73 -12.13
CA GLY A 16 -21.60 -0.19 -11.34
C GLY A 16 -21.86 1.29 -11.60
N LYS A 17 -22.75 1.87 -10.79
CA LYS A 17 -23.10 3.29 -10.93
C LYS A 17 -21.97 4.15 -10.40
N THR A 18 -21.71 5.27 -11.06
CA THR A 18 -20.72 6.25 -10.60
C THR A 18 -21.34 7.29 -9.68
N THR A 19 -20.67 7.55 -8.56
CA THR A 19 -20.97 8.63 -7.62
C THR A 19 -19.85 9.67 -7.71
N PRO A 20 -20.12 10.89 -8.19
CA PRO A 20 -19.10 11.93 -8.27
C PRO A 20 -18.74 12.45 -6.88
N VAL A 21 -17.48 12.36 -6.50
CA VAL A 21 -16.94 12.89 -5.25
C VAL A 21 -15.93 13.97 -5.57
N VAL A 22 -16.05 15.14 -4.92
CA VAL A 22 -15.19 16.31 -5.20
C VAL A 22 -14.34 16.63 -4.00
N PHE A 23 -13.04 16.44 -4.13
CA PHE A 23 -12.08 16.79 -3.10
C PHE A 23 -11.50 18.19 -3.33
N GLN A 24 -11.11 18.83 -2.23
CA GLN A 24 -10.45 20.13 -2.22
C GLN A 24 -8.98 19.96 -1.85
N GLU A 25 -8.08 20.57 -2.62
CA GLU A 25 -6.66 20.66 -2.27
C GLU A 25 -6.46 21.63 -1.11
N ASP A 26 -5.51 21.33 -0.23
CA ASP A 26 -5.06 22.23 0.83
C ASP A 26 -3.99 23.21 0.34
N GLU A 27 -3.45 24.03 1.25
CA GLU A 27 -2.47 25.06 0.94
C GLU A 27 -1.14 24.51 0.36
N ASP A 28 -0.85 23.23 0.63
CA ASP A 28 0.33 22.53 0.12
C ASP A 28 0.05 21.77 -1.19
N GLY A 29 -1.16 21.92 -1.74
CA GLY A 29 -1.62 21.24 -2.95
C GLY A 29 -1.91 19.75 -2.71
N MET A 30 -2.11 19.34 -1.47
CA MET A 30 -2.45 17.95 -1.13
C MET A 30 -3.95 17.75 -1.15
N VAL A 31 -4.38 16.64 -1.74
CA VAL A 31 -5.76 16.17 -1.69
C VAL A 31 -5.81 14.98 -0.74
N THR A 32 -6.62 15.12 0.30
CA THR A 32 -6.80 14.10 1.33
C THR A 32 -8.20 13.50 1.23
N ALA A 33 -8.27 12.17 1.24
CA ALA A 33 -9.53 11.45 1.43
C ALA A 33 -9.58 10.92 2.87
N THR A 34 -10.68 11.20 3.56
CA THR A 34 -10.93 10.67 4.91
C THR A 34 -12.23 9.86 4.92
N PRO A 35 -12.33 8.84 5.80
CA PRO A 35 -13.59 8.12 6.02
C PRO A 35 -14.76 9.07 6.31
N GLU A 36 -14.57 10.07 7.19
CA GLU A 36 -15.63 10.96 7.65
C GLU A 36 -16.23 11.80 6.51
N TYR A 37 -15.40 12.23 5.56
CA TYR A 37 -15.89 12.95 4.38
C TYR A 37 -16.64 12.02 3.42
N LEU A 38 -16.13 10.81 3.23
CA LEU A 38 -16.72 9.85 2.31
C LEU A 38 -18.02 9.24 2.84
N GLU A 39 -18.26 9.23 4.15
CA GLU A 39 -19.51 8.79 4.78
C GLU A 39 -20.73 9.59 4.29
N GLU A 40 -20.54 10.84 3.87
CA GLU A 40 -21.59 11.66 3.25
C GLU A 40 -22.14 11.03 1.95
N PHE A 41 -21.32 10.25 1.26
CA PHE A 41 -21.63 9.60 -0.02
C PHE A 41 -21.85 8.09 0.14
N PHE A 42 -21.14 7.46 1.06
CA PHE A 42 -21.12 6.02 1.31
C PHE A 42 -21.37 5.73 2.80
N PRO A 43 -22.62 5.81 3.29
CA PRO A 43 -22.92 5.81 4.73
C PRO A 43 -22.58 4.52 5.48
N THR A 44 -22.28 3.44 4.77
CA THR A 44 -21.92 2.14 5.33
C THR A 44 -20.42 1.87 5.31
N LEU A 45 -19.60 2.79 4.79
CA LEU A 45 -18.15 2.60 4.73
C LEU A 45 -17.60 2.41 6.15
N THR A 46 -16.57 1.58 6.25
CA THR A 46 -15.83 1.32 7.49
C THR A 46 -14.38 1.79 7.38
N CYS A 47 -13.76 1.64 6.21
CA CYS A 47 -12.41 2.10 5.95
C CYS A 47 -12.18 2.41 4.47
N ILE A 48 -11.05 3.05 4.19
CA ILE A 48 -10.63 3.41 2.85
C ILE A 48 -9.15 3.09 2.64
N ASP A 49 -8.77 2.91 1.39
CA ASP A 49 -7.39 2.99 0.94
C ASP A 49 -7.31 4.05 -0.15
N PHE A 50 -6.41 5.01 0.00
CA PHE A 50 -6.22 6.04 -1.02
C PHE A 50 -4.76 6.37 -1.25
N ARG A 51 -4.29 6.15 -2.48
CA ARG A 51 -2.88 6.27 -2.85
C ARG A 51 -2.67 6.67 -4.30
N THR A 52 -1.46 7.15 -4.60
CA THR A 52 -0.98 7.24 -5.98
C THR A 52 -0.66 5.85 -6.50
N THR A 53 -0.84 5.63 -7.81
CA THR A 53 -0.52 4.35 -8.44
C THR A 53 -0.02 4.55 -9.86
N ILE A 54 1.01 3.79 -10.23
CA ILE A 54 1.48 3.69 -11.62
C ILE A 54 0.83 2.50 -12.36
N LYS A 55 0.01 1.69 -11.67
CA LYS A 55 -0.62 0.50 -12.25
C LYS A 55 -1.69 0.88 -13.26
N THR A 56 -1.63 0.27 -14.44
CA THR A 56 -2.62 0.39 -15.52
C THR A 56 -3.40 -0.90 -15.72
N SER A 57 -3.65 -1.65 -14.64
CA SER A 57 -4.41 -2.90 -14.71
C SER A 57 -5.89 -2.65 -14.92
N ASP A 58 -6.54 -3.56 -15.62
CA ASP A 58 -7.99 -3.67 -15.76
C ASP A 58 -8.59 -4.74 -14.81
N ASN A 59 -7.78 -5.29 -13.90
CA ASN A 59 -8.21 -6.18 -12.83
C ASN A 59 -8.21 -5.45 -11.48
N ILE A 60 -9.33 -5.55 -10.74
CA ILE A 60 -9.45 -4.95 -9.41
C ILE A 60 -8.54 -5.62 -8.37
N ASP A 61 -8.28 -6.93 -8.53
CA ASP A 61 -7.46 -7.69 -7.58
C ASP A 61 -6.04 -7.14 -7.51
N ASP A 62 -5.49 -6.67 -8.63
CA ASP A 62 -4.15 -6.06 -8.69
C ASP A 62 -4.02 -4.79 -7.84
N TYR A 63 -5.14 -4.12 -7.56
CA TYR A 63 -5.20 -2.97 -6.67
C TYR A 63 -5.53 -3.37 -5.23
N LEU A 64 -6.31 -4.43 -5.03
CA LEU A 64 -6.65 -4.95 -3.70
C LEU A 64 -5.44 -5.55 -3.00
N VAL A 65 -4.62 -6.35 -3.69
CA VAL A 65 -3.41 -6.97 -3.10
C VAL A 65 -2.39 -5.93 -2.62
N ASP A 66 -2.31 -4.79 -3.30
CA ASP A 66 -1.45 -3.66 -2.94
C ASP A 66 -2.03 -2.78 -1.81
N SER A 67 -3.25 -3.06 -1.35
CA SER A 67 -3.94 -2.18 -0.39
C SER A 67 -3.45 -2.34 1.04
N PHE A 68 -3.48 -1.23 1.78
CA PHE A 68 -3.29 -1.22 3.21
C PHE A 68 -4.36 -2.06 3.94
N GLN A 69 -5.58 -2.15 3.39
CA GLN A 69 -6.62 -3.06 3.88
C GLN A 69 -6.17 -4.52 3.76
N MET A 70 -5.71 -4.97 2.59
CA MET A 70 -5.19 -6.33 2.42
C MET A 70 -3.99 -6.58 3.35
N ALA A 71 -3.06 -5.64 3.44
CA ALA A 71 -1.92 -5.77 4.34
C ALA A 71 -2.32 -5.91 5.80
N THR A 72 -3.31 -5.15 6.25
CA THR A 72 -3.84 -5.25 7.61
C THR A 72 -4.55 -6.59 7.83
N LEU A 73 -5.37 -7.04 6.87
CA LEU A 73 -6.05 -8.33 6.96
C LEU A 73 -5.06 -9.49 7.02
N VAL A 74 -4.09 -9.54 6.11
CA VAL A 74 -3.14 -10.67 6.03
C VAL A 74 -2.25 -10.71 7.28
N SER A 75 -1.62 -9.59 7.65
CA SER A 75 -0.76 -9.56 8.85
C SER A 75 -1.53 -9.87 10.13
N SER A 76 -2.80 -9.44 10.24
CA SER A 76 -3.64 -9.71 11.42
C SER A 76 -4.45 -11.01 11.34
N ARG A 77 -4.34 -11.79 10.25
CA ARG A 77 -5.17 -12.98 9.99
C ARG A 77 -6.67 -12.69 10.08
N GLY A 78 -7.08 -11.55 9.56
CA GLY A 78 -8.46 -11.07 9.52
C GLY A 78 -8.98 -10.52 10.85
N ALA A 79 -8.14 -10.42 11.88
CA ALA A 79 -8.55 -9.90 13.19
C ALA A 79 -8.71 -8.36 13.22
N GLN A 80 -8.10 -7.66 12.27
CA GLN A 80 -8.11 -6.20 12.15
C GLN A 80 -8.43 -5.77 10.72
N ASN A 81 -8.85 -4.51 10.59
CA ASN A 81 -9.06 -3.81 9.33
C ASN A 81 -8.38 -2.44 9.38
N ALA A 82 -8.33 -1.76 8.23
CA ALA A 82 -7.69 -0.46 8.05
C ALA A 82 -8.52 0.74 8.59
N VAL A 83 -9.36 0.53 9.61
CA VAL A 83 -10.22 1.59 10.17
C VAL A 83 -9.38 2.74 10.71
N GLY A 84 -9.80 3.96 10.38
CA GLY A 84 -9.19 5.21 10.86
C GLY A 84 -7.99 5.69 10.02
N GLU A 85 -7.64 4.98 8.96
CA GLU A 85 -6.62 5.44 8.02
C GLU A 85 -7.18 6.48 7.04
N ARG A 86 -6.30 7.40 6.65
CA ARG A 86 -6.55 8.40 5.61
C ARG A 86 -5.52 8.23 4.52
N GLY A 87 -5.91 8.48 3.27
CA GLY A 87 -4.97 8.54 2.17
C GLY A 87 -4.84 9.94 1.62
N MET A 88 -3.73 10.20 0.95
CA MET A 88 -3.43 11.51 0.37
C MET A 88 -2.63 11.37 -0.92
N TYR A 89 -2.81 12.32 -1.83
CA TYR A 89 -1.89 12.51 -2.95
C TYR A 89 -1.62 14.00 -3.17
N ASN A 90 -0.45 14.31 -3.73
CA ASN A 90 -0.13 15.67 -4.14
C ASN A 90 -0.72 15.94 -5.52
N ALA A 91 -1.56 16.97 -5.63
CA ALA A 91 -2.22 17.37 -6.86
C ALA A 91 -1.37 18.30 -7.76
N GLY A 92 -0.15 18.64 -7.31
CA GLY A 92 0.81 19.53 -7.98
C GLY A 92 1.14 19.15 -9.43
N SER A 93 1.90 20.03 -10.11
CA SER A 93 1.99 20.32 -11.57
C SER A 93 1.85 19.21 -12.64
N ASP A 94 1.85 17.94 -12.30
CA ASP A 94 1.60 16.83 -13.22
C ASP A 94 0.11 16.43 -13.16
N SER A 95 -0.69 16.94 -14.10
CA SER A 95 -2.10 16.62 -14.28
C SER A 95 -2.39 15.14 -14.64
N ASN A 96 -1.35 14.31 -14.68
CA ASN A 96 -1.39 12.90 -15.04
C ASN A 96 -1.27 11.95 -13.84
N ASN A 97 -1.27 12.47 -12.60
CA ASN A 97 -1.26 11.61 -11.42
C ASN A 97 -2.46 10.66 -11.46
N ARG A 98 -2.16 9.35 -11.51
CA ARG A 98 -3.14 8.29 -11.41
C ARG A 98 -3.21 7.86 -9.96
N VAL A 99 -4.43 7.72 -9.45
CA VAL A 99 -4.70 7.36 -8.07
C VAL A 99 -5.62 6.15 -8.03
N ALA A 100 -5.55 5.43 -6.91
CA ALA A 100 -6.49 4.38 -6.55
C ALA A 100 -7.13 4.77 -5.21
N LEU A 101 -8.44 4.99 -5.23
CA LEU A 101 -9.30 5.10 -4.05
C LEU A 101 -10.12 3.81 -3.97
N MET A 102 -10.11 3.14 -2.83
CA MET A 102 -10.92 1.97 -2.54
C MET A 102 -11.69 2.21 -1.24
N ILE A 103 -12.95 1.81 -1.24
CA ILE A 103 -13.90 2.04 -0.15
C ILE A 103 -14.47 0.69 0.25
N PHE A 104 -14.37 0.37 1.54
CA PHE A 104 -14.79 -0.90 2.12
C PHE A 104 -15.88 -0.65 3.15
N ASP A 105 -16.87 -1.52 3.23
CA ASP A 105 -17.90 -1.55 4.28
C ASP A 105 -17.79 -2.81 5.17
N ASP A 106 -16.94 -3.77 4.80
CA ASP A 106 -16.57 -4.93 5.61
C ASP A 106 -15.12 -5.34 5.34
N ASN A 107 -14.59 -6.28 6.11
CA ASN A 107 -13.22 -6.74 6.02
C ASN A 107 -12.84 -7.20 4.60
N THR A 108 -13.71 -7.97 3.94
CA THR A 108 -13.44 -8.54 2.60
C THR A 108 -14.45 -8.09 1.56
N HIS A 109 -15.10 -6.94 1.76
CA HIS A 109 -16.06 -6.39 0.81
C HIS A 109 -15.68 -4.99 0.33
N LEU A 110 -15.49 -4.85 -0.98
CA LEU A 110 -15.23 -3.58 -1.65
C LEU A 110 -16.55 -3.02 -2.18
N MET A 111 -17.00 -1.90 -1.62
CA MET A 111 -18.27 -1.26 -1.98
C MET A 111 -18.11 -0.15 -3.02
N GLY A 112 -16.90 0.34 -3.24
CA GLY A 112 -16.63 1.32 -4.28
C GLY A 112 -15.16 1.58 -4.53
N TYR A 113 -14.85 2.04 -5.74
CA TYR A 113 -13.48 2.40 -6.10
C TYR A 113 -13.42 3.51 -7.14
N PHE A 114 -12.29 4.22 -7.18
CA PHE A 114 -11.88 5.06 -8.30
C PHE A 114 -10.44 4.74 -8.65
N ILE A 115 -10.19 4.39 -9.91
CA ILE A 115 -8.84 4.14 -10.43
C ILE A 115 -8.68 4.96 -11.69
N GLY A 116 -7.83 5.99 -11.64
CA GLY A 116 -7.73 6.93 -12.75
C GLY A 116 -7.03 8.22 -12.39
N SER A 117 -7.01 9.14 -13.36
CA SER A 117 -6.58 10.51 -13.13
C SER A 117 -7.81 11.33 -12.69
N PRO A 118 -7.76 11.99 -11.51
CA PRO A 118 -8.85 12.85 -11.06
C PRO A 118 -9.10 14.00 -12.04
N THR A 119 -10.37 14.40 -12.20
CA THR A 119 -10.76 15.49 -13.10
C THR A 119 -10.58 16.84 -12.40
N ASN A 120 -9.73 17.71 -12.96
CA ASN A 120 -9.54 19.06 -12.45
C ASN A 120 -10.77 19.93 -12.78
N LEU A 121 -11.47 20.42 -11.76
CA LEU A 121 -12.63 21.30 -11.89
C LEU A 121 -12.28 22.80 -11.78
N GLY A 122 -11.01 23.13 -11.55
CA GLY A 122 -10.52 24.46 -11.25
C GLY A 122 -10.70 24.85 -9.78
N GLY A 123 -9.95 25.87 -9.33
CA GLY A 123 -10.02 26.37 -7.95
C GLY A 123 -9.58 25.34 -6.90
N GLY A 124 -8.62 24.48 -7.25
CA GLY A 124 -8.11 23.42 -6.38
C GLY A 124 -9.06 22.25 -6.14
N LYS A 125 -10.08 22.09 -6.99
CA LYS A 125 -11.09 21.03 -6.87
C LYS A 125 -10.81 19.89 -7.83
N TRP A 126 -10.91 18.67 -7.32
CA TRP A 126 -10.59 17.45 -8.03
C TRP A 126 -11.73 16.45 -7.89
N GLN A 127 -12.33 16.04 -9.00
CA GLN A 127 -13.43 15.07 -9.02
C GLN A 127 -12.94 13.66 -9.29
N MET A 128 -13.47 12.72 -8.53
CA MET A 128 -13.33 11.28 -8.74
C MET A 128 -14.72 10.68 -8.91
N ASP A 129 -14.95 10.03 -10.04
CA ASP A 129 -16.21 9.32 -10.31
C ASP A 129 -16.10 7.91 -9.73
N VAL A 130 -16.41 7.78 -8.44
CA VAL A 130 -16.30 6.52 -7.72
C VAL A 130 -17.34 5.54 -8.25
N VAL A 131 -16.89 4.40 -8.75
CA VAL A 131 -17.75 3.30 -9.19
C VAL A 131 -18.23 2.55 -7.95
N ASN A 132 -19.53 2.53 -7.71
CA ASN A 132 -20.14 1.73 -6.65
C ASN A 132 -20.18 0.27 -7.11
N CYS A 133 -19.69 -0.66 -6.29
CA CYS A 133 -19.65 -2.08 -6.61
C CYS A 133 -20.10 -2.94 -5.42
N ASP A 134 -20.33 -4.21 -5.71
CA ASP A 134 -20.63 -5.27 -4.75
C ASP A 134 -19.61 -6.38 -5.04
N TYR A 135 -18.44 -6.27 -4.42
CA TYR A 135 -17.28 -7.11 -4.71
C TYR A 135 -16.72 -7.75 -3.45
N ASP A 136 -17.00 -9.03 -3.28
CA ASP A 136 -16.44 -9.89 -2.24
C ASP A 136 -15.08 -10.43 -2.68
N PHE A 137 -14.02 -10.02 -1.99
CA PHE A 137 -12.65 -10.46 -2.25
C PHE A 137 -12.14 -11.47 -1.21
N THR A 138 -13.04 -12.15 -0.49
CA THR A 138 -12.67 -13.15 0.53
C THR A 138 -11.72 -14.21 -0.03
N HIS A 139 -11.98 -14.73 -1.23
CA HIS A 139 -11.12 -15.72 -1.87
C HIS A 139 -9.72 -15.19 -2.21
N LEU A 140 -9.61 -13.91 -2.59
CA LEU A 140 -8.32 -13.27 -2.83
C LEU A 140 -7.54 -13.15 -1.51
N TYR A 141 -8.20 -12.69 -0.45
CA TYR A 141 -7.59 -12.62 0.88
C TYR A 141 -7.09 -13.98 1.37
N GLU A 142 -7.90 -15.04 1.27
CA GLU A 142 -7.51 -16.39 1.69
C GLU A 142 -6.30 -16.92 0.90
N ALA A 143 -6.24 -16.62 -0.41
CA ALA A 143 -5.12 -17.01 -1.26
C ALA A 143 -3.83 -16.25 -0.88
N GLU A 144 -3.92 -14.94 -0.69
CA GLU A 144 -2.79 -14.10 -0.26
C GLU A 144 -2.27 -14.50 1.12
N LEU A 145 -3.17 -14.77 2.07
CA LEU A 145 -2.80 -15.26 3.40
C LEU A 145 -2.04 -16.59 3.32
N ALA A 146 -2.54 -17.55 2.54
CA ALA A 146 -1.90 -18.85 2.39
C ALA A 146 -0.52 -18.75 1.71
N ALA A 147 -0.37 -17.85 0.73
CA ALA A 147 0.90 -17.61 0.06
C ALA A 147 1.92 -16.92 1.00
N PHE A 148 1.45 -15.93 1.76
CA PHE A 148 2.24 -15.20 2.74
C PHE A 148 2.76 -16.14 3.84
N GLU A 149 1.88 -16.88 4.51
CA GLU A 149 2.22 -17.79 5.62
C GLU A 149 3.21 -18.89 5.22
N GLY A 150 3.33 -19.21 3.93
CA GLY A 150 4.27 -20.21 3.45
C GLY A 150 5.74 -19.78 3.44
N ASN A 151 6.04 -18.47 3.34
CA ASN A 151 7.38 -18.02 2.94
C ASN A 151 7.91 -16.77 3.64
N TRP A 152 7.07 -15.95 4.29
CA TRP A 152 7.51 -14.63 4.77
C TRP A 152 8.66 -14.69 5.79
N GLU A 153 8.69 -15.69 6.67
CA GLU A 153 9.70 -15.79 7.73
C GLU A 153 11.15 -15.83 7.19
N GLU A 154 11.37 -16.44 6.01
CA GLU A 154 12.70 -16.52 5.40
C GLU A 154 13.20 -15.13 4.98
N ASP A 155 12.32 -14.30 4.39
CA ASP A 155 12.64 -12.95 3.94
C ASP A 155 12.97 -12.01 5.14
N PHE A 156 12.38 -12.25 6.30
CA PHE A 156 12.62 -11.45 7.51
C PHE A 156 13.54 -12.16 8.52
N SER A 157 14.35 -13.12 8.07
CA SER A 157 15.25 -13.89 8.95
C SER A 157 16.58 -13.20 9.26
N THR A 158 17.01 -12.27 8.41
CA THR A 158 18.32 -11.63 8.48
C THR A 158 18.18 -10.14 8.79
N TYR A 159 18.40 -9.77 10.05
CA TYR A 159 18.46 -8.37 10.48
C TYR A 159 19.84 -7.77 10.19
N ILE A 160 19.85 -6.59 9.57
CA ILE A 160 21.03 -5.78 9.33
C ILE A 160 20.93 -4.53 10.22
N PRO A 161 21.81 -4.38 11.22
CA PRO A 161 21.89 -3.16 12.02
C PRO A 161 22.15 -1.92 11.15
N PRO A 162 21.64 -0.73 11.50
CA PRO A 162 21.84 0.47 10.68
C PRO A 162 23.31 0.80 10.41
N GLU A 163 24.18 0.56 11.39
CA GLU A 163 25.63 0.78 11.27
C GLU A 163 26.31 -0.16 10.26
N GLU A 164 25.64 -1.25 9.86
CA GLU A 164 26.13 -2.21 8.88
C GLU A 164 25.52 -1.99 7.48
N ILE A 165 24.59 -1.05 7.30
CA ILE A 165 23.95 -0.79 6.00
C ILE A 165 25.00 -0.47 4.94
N GLU A 166 25.96 0.41 5.23
CA GLU A 166 27.01 0.81 4.27
C GLU A 166 27.91 -0.35 3.84
N SER A 167 28.16 -1.31 4.73
CA SER A 167 29.04 -2.45 4.48
C SER A 167 28.30 -3.71 4.00
N SER A 168 26.97 -3.73 4.10
CA SER A 168 26.10 -4.85 3.71
C SER A 168 26.12 -5.17 2.21
N GLY A 169 26.51 -4.20 1.37
CA GLY A 169 26.41 -4.32 -0.09
C GLY A 169 25.05 -3.92 -0.66
N ALA A 170 24.17 -3.35 0.17
CA ALA A 170 22.89 -2.81 -0.28
C ALA A 170 23.08 -1.69 -1.33
N VAL A 171 22.31 -1.79 -2.41
CA VAL A 171 22.24 -0.78 -3.48
C VAL A 171 20.83 -0.20 -3.56
N TRP A 172 19.83 -1.02 -3.27
CA TRP A 172 18.43 -0.63 -3.28
C TRP A 172 17.76 -0.93 -1.95
N PHE A 173 16.64 -0.27 -1.70
CA PHE A 173 15.75 -0.62 -0.61
C PHE A 173 14.28 -0.56 -1.03
N LEU A 174 13.47 -1.34 -0.32
CA LEU A 174 12.01 -1.21 -0.23
C LEU A 174 11.66 -0.68 1.16
N ASN A 175 10.63 0.17 1.25
CA ASN A 175 10.20 0.76 2.53
C ASN A 175 8.79 0.30 2.88
N GLY A 176 8.56 -0.04 4.14
CA GLY A 176 7.25 -0.40 4.66
C GLY A 176 6.34 0.81 4.90
N TYR A 177 5.22 0.54 5.56
CA TYR A 177 4.29 1.54 6.06
C TYR A 177 4.78 2.26 7.32
N ASN A 178 4.23 3.45 7.56
CA ASN A 178 4.52 4.29 8.73
C ASN A 178 3.73 3.83 10.00
N THR A 179 3.59 2.51 10.17
CA THR A 179 2.76 1.89 11.21
C THR A 179 3.53 1.47 12.45
N GLY A 180 4.83 1.17 12.31
CA GLY A 180 5.67 0.66 13.37
C GLY A 180 5.68 1.54 14.62
N ARG A 181 5.60 0.88 15.78
CA ARG A 181 5.52 1.51 17.11
C ARG A 181 6.78 1.33 17.95
N GLY A 182 7.79 0.67 17.40
CA GLY A 182 9.01 0.38 18.12
C GLY A 182 10.07 -0.29 17.24
N PRO A 183 11.24 -0.56 17.83
CA PRO A 183 12.42 -1.08 17.12
C PRO A 183 12.26 -2.50 16.58
N VAL A 184 11.28 -3.25 17.08
CA VAL A 184 11.04 -4.64 16.69
C VAL A 184 9.89 -4.68 15.70
N LEU A 185 10.16 -5.26 14.52
CA LEU A 185 9.14 -5.61 13.55
C LEU A 185 8.21 -6.67 14.15
N ARG A 186 6.92 -6.35 14.24
CA ARG A 186 5.93 -7.26 14.82
C ARG A 186 5.27 -8.08 13.71
N GLU A 187 5.01 -9.35 13.98
CA GLU A 187 4.35 -10.27 13.05
C GLU A 187 2.96 -9.80 12.60
N ASP A 188 2.27 -9.04 13.46
CA ASP A 188 0.95 -8.47 13.20
C ASP A 188 1.00 -7.10 12.50
N ASP A 189 2.18 -6.60 12.15
CA ASP A 189 2.33 -5.31 11.47
C ASP A 189 2.09 -5.45 9.95
N ALA A 190 1.25 -4.57 9.40
CA ALA A 190 0.93 -4.49 7.98
C ALA A 190 2.18 -4.29 7.10
N GLN A 191 3.29 -3.78 7.66
CA GLN A 191 4.56 -3.64 6.95
C GLN A 191 5.08 -4.96 6.37
N ILE A 192 4.91 -6.08 7.09
CA ILE A 192 5.50 -7.37 6.68
C ILE A 192 4.86 -7.84 5.39
N TYR A 193 3.52 -7.90 5.35
CA TYR A 193 2.82 -8.32 4.12
C TYR A 193 3.10 -7.37 2.96
N ALA A 194 3.06 -6.05 3.17
CA ALA A 194 3.30 -5.11 2.08
C ALA A 194 4.70 -5.22 1.48
N LEU A 195 5.72 -5.37 2.32
CA LEU A 195 7.11 -5.58 1.89
C LEU A 195 7.29 -6.95 1.21
N TRP A 196 6.71 -8.00 1.77
CA TRP A 196 6.72 -9.34 1.18
C TRP A 196 6.06 -9.35 -0.21
N HIS A 197 4.85 -8.78 -0.31
CA HIS A 197 4.11 -8.71 -1.57
C HIS A 197 4.89 -7.91 -2.62
N THR A 198 5.53 -6.82 -2.22
CA THR A 198 6.36 -6.00 -3.12
C THR A 198 7.61 -6.75 -3.59
N LEU A 199 8.29 -7.46 -2.69
CA LEU A 199 9.51 -8.22 -2.99
C LEU A 199 9.24 -9.34 -4.00
N HIS A 200 8.13 -10.06 -3.84
CA HIS A 200 7.74 -11.19 -4.69
C HIS A 200 6.83 -10.79 -5.86
N GLY A 201 6.46 -9.52 -5.94
CA GLY A 201 5.63 -8.96 -6.99
C GLY A 201 6.37 -8.72 -8.30
N PRO A 202 5.65 -8.35 -9.37
CA PRO A 202 6.25 -8.04 -10.66
C PRO A 202 7.08 -6.75 -10.58
N GLU A 203 8.28 -6.79 -11.17
CA GLU A 203 9.19 -5.64 -11.35
C GLU A 203 9.61 -4.92 -10.04
N PRO A 204 10.32 -5.59 -9.11
CA PRO A 204 10.81 -4.95 -7.88
C PRO A 204 11.62 -3.68 -8.15
N GLY A 205 12.37 -3.63 -9.26
CA GLY A 205 13.14 -2.45 -9.66
C GLY A 205 12.34 -1.17 -9.91
N ARG A 206 11.01 -1.25 -10.12
CA ARG A 206 10.15 -0.06 -10.20
C ARG A 206 9.71 0.48 -8.84
N GLN A 207 9.75 -0.36 -7.81
CA GLN A 207 9.29 -0.03 -6.46
C GLN A 207 10.45 0.25 -5.50
N CYS A 208 11.65 -0.19 -5.88
CA CYS A 208 12.89 0.08 -5.18
C CYS A 208 13.35 1.54 -5.27
N ARG A 209 14.08 1.98 -4.25
CA ARG A 209 14.76 3.28 -4.20
C ARG A 209 16.26 3.06 -3.98
N GLU A 210 17.07 3.98 -4.49
CA GLU A 210 18.53 3.95 -4.30
C GLU A 210 18.88 4.14 -2.83
N ILE A 211 19.80 3.32 -2.28
CA ILE A 211 20.18 3.36 -0.87
C ILE A 211 20.69 4.72 -0.41
N GLN A 212 21.29 5.52 -1.30
CA GLN A 212 21.75 6.88 -0.99
C GLN A 212 20.61 7.84 -0.62
N ARG A 213 19.36 7.48 -0.95
CA ARG A 213 18.17 8.28 -0.67
C ARG A 213 17.47 7.84 0.61
N LEU A 214 17.97 6.85 1.34
CA LEU A 214 17.30 6.28 2.52
C LEU A 214 16.86 7.36 3.53
N GLU A 215 17.70 8.37 3.77
CA GLU A 215 17.40 9.49 4.66
C GLU A 215 16.18 10.33 4.23
N GLU A 216 15.86 10.37 2.93
CA GLU A 216 14.67 11.07 2.41
C GLU A 216 13.36 10.33 2.73
N PHE A 217 13.44 9.06 3.13
CA PHE A 217 12.30 8.16 3.31
C PHE A 217 12.12 7.67 4.74
N LEU A 218 12.78 8.31 5.70
CA LEU A 218 12.61 8.03 7.12
C LEU A 218 11.14 8.17 7.55
N PRO A 219 10.68 7.39 8.55
CA PRO A 219 9.31 7.45 9.00
C PRO A 219 8.98 8.79 9.66
N ASN A 220 7.70 8.98 9.94
CA ASN A 220 7.24 10.19 10.64
C ASN A 220 7.71 10.16 12.10
N GLU A 221 7.77 11.33 12.73
CA GLU A 221 8.11 11.43 14.15
C GLU A 221 7.24 10.49 15.01
N GLY A 222 7.89 9.75 15.92
CA GLY A 222 7.23 8.77 16.81
C GLY A 222 6.85 7.45 16.14
N ARG A 223 7.32 7.19 14.91
CA ARG A 223 7.11 5.94 14.17
C ARG A 223 8.42 5.24 13.85
N TRP A 224 8.29 3.96 13.56
CA TRP A 224 9.33 3.09 13.07
C TRP A 224 8.91 2.48 11.74
N MET A 225 9.87 2.25 10.86
CA MET A 225 9.62 1.64 9.56
C MET A 225 10.64 0.54 9.28
N CYS A 226 10.15 -0.54 8.68
CA CYS A 226 10.94 -1.64 8.16
C CYS A 226 11.40 -1.33 6.75
N TYR A 227 12.65 -1.69 6.45
CA TYR A 227 13.23 -1.58 5.12
C TYR A 227 13.83 -2.92 4.73
N LEU A 228 13.49 -3.40 3.53
CA LEU A 228 14.21 -4.52 2.92
C LEU A 228 15.40 -3.96 2.14
N LEU A 229 16.58 -4.50 2.40
CA LEU A 229 17.84 -4.10 1.76
C LEU A 229 18.18 -5.09 0.66
N LEU A 230 18.46 -4.59 -0.54
CA LEU A 230 18.65 -5.39 -1.73
C LEU A 230 20.00 -5.09 -2.38
N ASP A 231 20.63 -6.12 -2.95
CA ASP A 231 21.85 -5.98 -3.74
C ASP A 231 21.59 -5.36 -5.11
N ARG A 232 22.65 -5.20 -5.92
CA ARG A 232 22.55 -4.60 -7.26
C ARG A 232 21.58 -5.33 -8.20
N ASP A 233 21.41 -6.63 -8.02
CA ASP A 233 20.60 -7.51 -8.84
C ASP A 233 19.18 -7.70 -8.26
N TYR A 234 18.81 -6.89 -7.25
CA TYR A 234 17.54 -6.92 -6.52
C TYR A 234 17.34 -8.18 -5.65
N ASN A 235 18.41 -8.90 -5.31
CA ASN A 235 18.31 -9.98 -4.34
C ASN A 235 18.28 -9.43 -2.91
N LEU A 236 17.44 -10.04 -2.07
CA LEU A 236 17.33 -9.68 -0.67
C LEU A 236 18.60 -10.01 0.11
N LEU A 237 19.13 -9.00 0.81
CA LEU A 237 20.27 -9.14 1.72
C LEU A 237 19.81 -9.30 3.18
N GLY A 238 18.68 -8.69 3.52
CA GLY A 238 18.10 -8.67 4.86
C GLY A 238 17.20 -7.47 5.04
N TYR A 239 16.81 -7.20 6.28
CA TYR A 239 15.96 -6.06 6.62
C TYR A 239 16.57 -5.23 7.74
N THR A 240 16.15 -3.98 7.85
CA THR A 240 16.46 -3.11 8.97
C THR A 240 15.22 -2.38 9.48
N MET A 241 15.30 -1.83 10.70
CA MET A 241 14.24 -1.06 11.35
C MET A 241 14.80 0.30 11.73
N LEU A 242 14.21 1.38 11.22
CA LEU A 242 14.67 2.74 11.51
C LEU A 242 13.55 3.60 12.09
N ASP A 243 13.92 4.50 13.02
CA ASP A 243 13.08 5.60 13.46
C ASP A 243 13.22 6.85 12.56
N TYR A 244 12.49 7.93 12.89
CA TYR A 244 12.50 9.18 12.12
C TYR A 244 13.85 9.92 12.11
N GLN A 245 14.80 9.51 12.94
CA GLN A 245 16.17 10.05 12.99
C GLN A 245 17.17 9.11 12.32
N GLY A 246 16.73 7.95 11.80
CA GLY A 246 17.59 6.92 11.22
C GLY A 246 18.26 6.02 12.26
N ASN A 247 17.82 6.03 13.52
CA ASN A 247 18.35 5.12 14.54
C ASN A 247 17.74 3.73 14.42
N GLY A 248 18.54 2.71 14.73
CA GLY A 248 18.13 1.30 14.71
C GLY A 248 17.50 0.77 15.98
N GLY A 249 16.90 -0.40 15.81
CA GLY A 249 16.41 -1.24 16.89
C GLY A 249 17.41 -2.22 17.47
#